data_AF-A0A060HFE3-F1
#
_entry.id   AF-A0A060HFE3-F1
#
_cell.length_a   1.000
_cell.length_b   1.000
_cell.length_c   1.000
_cell.angle_alpha   90.00
_cell.angle_beta   90.00
_cell.angle_gamma   90.00
#
_symmetry.space_group_name_H-M   'P 1'
#
loop_
_entity.id
_entity.type
_entity.pdbx_description
1 polymer ?
#
loop_
_entity_poly.entity_id
_entity_poly.type
_entity_poly.pdbx_seq_one_letter_code
_entity_poly.pdbx_strand_id
1 'polypeptide(L)'
;MLLGSIAAIVFLVAYVAANGTGEGPVGEEFVNEELPPPGMFPYFLKPITWLMIVVFAGWFSFLELMKNQIKLLDDNWRYFYAMVLFIIVAISFYEILYNFMYWGAILSKQPEAALDPDSVANGFPSQLYQVNIVFATKVGVTIFACAMYALVVIKFSSGK
;
A
#
# COMPACT_ATOMS: atom_id res chain seq x y z
N MET A 1 -3.52 12.06 15.36
CA MET A 1 -3.52 10.90 14.44
C MET A 1 -2.34 10.93 13.48
N LEU A 2 -2.07 12.02 12.75
CA LEU A 2 -0.93 12.08 11.80
C LEU A 2 0.44 11.70 12.41
N LEU A 3 0.82 12.31 13.55
CA LEU A 3 2.07 11.97 14.25
C LEU A 3 2.11 10.50 14.71
N GLY A 4 0.95 9.98 15.14
CA GLY A 4 0.81 8.56 15.50
C GLY A 4 1.01 7.66 14.29
N SER A 5 0.50 8.04 13.11
CA SER A 5 0.73 7.29 11.87
C SER A 5 2.20 7.29 11.46
N ILE A 6 2.89 8.43 11.56
CA ILE A 6 4.33 8.50 11.27
C ILE A 6 5.12 7.60 12.22
N ALA A 7 4.84 7.69 13.54
CA ALA A 7 5.50 6.86 14.53
C ALA A 7 5.25 5.36 14.29
N ALA A 8 4.02 4.98 13.93
CA ALA A 8 3.67 3.60 13.61
C ALA A 8 4.34 3.11 12.31
N ILE A 9 4.47 3.95 11.28
CA ILE A 9 5.23 3.60 10.06
C ILE A 9 6.70 3.34 10.42
N VAL A 10 7.32 4.24 11.17
CA VAL A 10 8.73 4.08 11.60
C VAL A 10 8.90 2.81 12.42
N PHE A 11 7.98 2.55 13.36
CA PHE A 11 7.99 1.33 14.14
C PHE A 11 7.87 0.07 13.28
N LEU A 12 6.92 0.03 12.33
CA LEU A 12 6.73 -1.14 11.45
C LEU A 12 7.94 -1.41 10.57
N VAL A 13 8.54 -0.36 9.99
CA VAL A 13 9.75 -0.50 9.18
C VAL A 13 10.92 -0.97 10.04
N ALA A 14 11.09 -0.41 11.24
CA ALA A 14 12.14 -0.85 12.16
C ALA A 14 11.92 -2.29 12.66
N TYR A 15 10.66 -2.67 12.92
CA TYR A 15 10.29 -4.01 13.34
C TYR A 15 10.64 -5.03 12.26
N VAL A 16 10.25 -4.77 11.01
CA VAL A 16 10.59 -5.66 9.89
C VAL A 16 12.11 -5.71 9.69
N ALA A 17 12.79 -4.57 9.69
CA ALA A 17 14.25 -4.53 9.55
C ALA A 17 15.01 -5.23 10.68
N ALA A 18 14.43 -5.35 11.88
CA ALA A 18 15.04 -6.02 13.02
C ALA A 18 14.81 -7.53 13.05
N ASN A 19 13.74 -8.02 12.40
CA ASN A 19 13.39 -9.46 12.38
C ASN A 19 13.66 -10.11 11.01
N GLY A 20 13.83 -9.30 9.97
CA GLY A 20 14.15 -9.70 8.62
C GLY A 20 15.60 -10.18 8.45
N THR A 21 15.82 -11.03 7.46
CA THR A 21 17.15 -11.50 7.05
C THR A 21 17.82 -10.54 6.07
N GLY A 22 17.04 -9.63 5.45
CA GLY A 22 17.45 -8.81 4.30
C GLY A 22 17.63 -9.63 3.02
N GLU A 23 17.30 -10.92 3.04
CA GLU A 23 17.45 -11.85 1.93
C GLU A 23 16.09 -12.18 1.32
N GLY A 24 15.99 -12.11 0.00
CA GLY A 24 14.78 -12.44 -0.75
C GLY A 24 14.14 -11.25 -1.47
N PRO A 25 13.02 -11.49 -2.18
CA PRO A 25 12.19 -10.46 -2.79
C PRO A 25 11.89 -9.25 -1.89
N VAL A 26 11.88 -8.07 -2.49
CA VAL A 26 11.50 -6.82 -1.84
C VAL A 26 10.08 -6.96 -1.26
N GLY A 27 9.98 -6.71 0.04
CA GLY A 27 8.71 -6.70 0.77
C GLY A 27 8.24 -8.08 1.25
N GLU A 28 9.01 -9.15 1.02
CA GLU A 28 8.68 -10.49 1.51
C GLU A 28 8.58 -10.54 3.05
N GLU A 29 9.51 -9.91 3.75
CA GLU A 29 9.51 -9.87 5.23
C GLU A 29 8.27 -9.17 5.79
N PHE A 30 7.72 -8.19 5.05
CA PHE A 30 6.46 -7.54 5.45
C PHE A 30 5.25 -8.46 5.32
N VAL A 31 5.39 -9.57 4.59
CA VAL A 31 4.34 -10.55 4.29
C VAL A 31 4.50 -11.81 5.14
N ASN A 32 5.73 -12.24 5.43
CA ASN A 32 5.99 -13.50 6.12
C ASN A 32 5.97 -13.38 7.65
N GLU A 33 6.12 -12.16 8.18
CA GLU A 33 6.02 -11.90 9.62
C GLU A 33 4.57 -11.67 10.06
N GLU A 34 4.29 -11.94 11.34
CA GLU A 34 2.99 -11.69 11.96
C GLU A 34 3.12 -10.75 13.16
N LEU A 35 2.28 -9.71 13.20
CA LEU A 35 2.31 -8.70 14.26
C LEU A 35 0.92 -8.50 14.89
N PRO A 36 0.77 -8.67 16.22
CA PRO A 36 1.71 -9.29 17.16
C PRO A 36 1.95 -10.79 16.85
N PRO A 37 3.02 -11.42 17.40
CA PRO A 37 3.26 -12.84 17.17
C PRO A 37 2.07 -13.72 17.60
N PRO A 38 1.75 -14.82 16.88
CA PRO A 38 0.55 -15.64 17.14
C PRO A 38 0.46 -16.22 18.57
N GLY A 39 1.58 -16.35 19.28
CA GLY A 39 1.62 -16.78 20.68
C GLY A 39 1.28 -15.70 21.70
N MET A 40 1.20 -14.42 21.29
CA MET A 40 0.97 -13.28 22.18
C MET A 40 -0.48 -12.79 22.14
N PHE A 41 -1.13 -12.84 20.98
CA PHE A 41 -2.49 -12.35 20.81
C PHE A 41 -3.24 -13.14 19.72
N PRO A 42 -4.55 -13.42 19.89
CA PRO A 42 -5.32 -14.20 18.92
C PRO A 42 -5.63 -13.47 17.61
N TYR A 43 -5.45 -12.14 17.57
CA TYR A 43 -5.63 -11.32 16.38
C TYR A 43 -4.29 -10.75 15.94
N PHE A 44 -3.77 -11.26 14.83
CA PHE A 44 -2.52 -10.80 14.25
C PHE A 44 -2.73 -10.46 12.78
N LEU A 45 -1.95 -9.49 12.30
CA LEU A 45 -1.93 -9.10 10.90
C LEU A 45 -0.48 -8.96 10.46
N LYS A 46 -0.24 -9.30 9.21
CA LYS A 46 1.03 -9.06 8.54
C LYS A 46 1.44 -7.58 8.63
N PRO A 47 2.72 -7.25 8.84
CA PRO A 47 3.21 -5.88 8.90
C PRO A 47 2.78 -5.01 7.70
N ILE A 48 2.71 -5.57 6.48
CA ILE A 48 2.20 -4.83 5.31
C ILE A 48 0.74 -4.38 5.49
N THR A 49 -0.09 -5.16 6.17
CA THR A 49 -1.49 -4.84 6.42
C THR A 49 -1.60 -3.71 7.43
N TRP A 50 -0.80 -3.76 8.50
CA TRP A 50 -0.68 -2.65 9.44
C TRP A 50 -0.20 -1.36 8.75
N LEU A 51 0.81 -1.48 7.87
CA LEU A 51 1.33 -0.34 7.12
C LEU A 51 0.24 0.33 6.28
N MET A 52 -0.56 -0.46 5.54
CA MET A 52 -1.69 0.04 4.77
C MET A 52 -2.69 0.82 5.65
N ILE A 53 -3.10 0.26 6.78
CA ILE A 53 -4.06 0.89 7.71
C ILE A 53 -3.51 2.23 8.22
N VAL A 54 -2.26 2.22 8.67
CA VAL A 54 -1.61 3.38 9.29
C VAL A 54 -1.39 4.51 8.28
N VAL A 55 -0.96 4.17 7.05
CA VAL A 55 -0.79 5.13 5.95
C VAL A 55 -2.14 5.74 5.58
N PHE A 56 -3.18 4.93 5.43
CA PHE A 56 -4.51 5.44 5.09
C PHE A 56 -5.07 6.35 6.18
N ALA A 57 -4.98 5.96 7.46
CA ALA A 57 -5.42 6.79 8.58
C ALA A 57 -4.62 8.12 8.67
N GLY A 58 -3.31 8.06 8.39
CA GLY A 58 -2.44 9.23 8.36
C GLY A 58 -2.82 10.17 7.22
N TRP A 59 -3.00 9.64 6.02
CA TRP A 59 -3.37 10.39 4.82
C TRP A 59 -4.75 11.04 4.95
N PHE A 60 -5.74 10.29 5.44
CA PHE A 60 -7.06 10.83 5.77
C PHE A 60 -6.95 12.01 6.73
N SER A 61 -6.23 11.83 7.84
CA SER A 61 -6.03 12.88 8.84
C SER A 61 -5.34 14.11 8.25
N PHE A 62 -4.32 13.89 7.41
CA PHE A 62 -3.59 14.96 6.74
C PHE A 62 -4.49 15.79 5.83
N LEU A 63 -5.30 15.13 4.98
CA LEU A 63 -6.18 15.83 4.05
C LEU A 63 -7.31 16.58 4.76
N GLU A 64 -7.88 16.02 5.84
CA GLU A 64 -8.87 16.75 6.63
C GLU A 64 -8.28 17.98 7.32
N LEU A 65 -7.04 17.89 7.83
CA LEU A 65 -6.33 19.04 8.39
C LEU A 65 -6.04 20.12 7.32
N MET A 66 -5.71 19.70 6.10
CA MET A 66 -5.36 20.58 4.99
C MET A 66 -6.56 21.10 4.19
N LYS A 67 -7.77 20.70 4.55
CA LYS A 67 -9.00 20.98 3.79
C LYS A 67 -9.24 22.47 3.57
N ASN A 68 -8.96 23.29 4.59
CA ASN A 68 -9.14 24.74 4.49
C ASN A 68 -8.15 25.37 3.51
N GLN A 69 -6.90 24.91 3.50
CA GLN A 69 -5.88 25.35 2.56
C GLN A 69 -6.16 24.87 1.14
N ILE A 70 -6.68 23.64 0.99
CA ILE A 70 -7.12 23.10 -0.30
C ILE A 70 -8.24 23.97 -0.90
N LYS A 71 -9.15 24.49 -0.07
CA LYS A 71 -10.18 25.45 -0.49
C LYS A 71 -9.63 26.81 -0.96
N LEU A 72 -8.38 27.14 -0.64
CA LEU A 72 -7.74 28.38 -1.12
C LEU A 72 -6.99 28.19 -2.43
N LEU A 73 -6.89 26.97 -2.95
CA LEU A 73 -6.27 26.71 -4.25
C LEU A 73 -7.11 27.30 -5.38
N ASP A 74 -6.45 27.97 -6.32
CA ASP A 74 -7.07 28.43 -7.57
C ASP A 74 -7.53 27.25 -8.43
N ASP A 75 -8.54 27.49 -9.26
CA ASP A 75 -9.15 26.46 -10.10
C ASP A 75 -8.14 25.76 -11.01
N ASN A 76 -7.19 26.50 -11.59
CA ASN A 76 -6.15 25.93 -12.45
C ASN A 76 -5.32 24.87 -11.71
N TRP A 77 -4.89 25.17 -10.49
CA TRP A 77 -4.13 24.24 -9.67
C TRP A 77 -4.98 23.04 -9.24
N ARG A 78 -6.25 23.26 -8.90
CA ARG A 78 -7.17 22.17 -8.58
C ARG A 78 -7.36 21.21 -9.75
N TYR A 79 -7.54 21.71 -10.97
CA TYR A 79 -7.66 20.89 -12.17
C TYR A 79 -6.37 20.12 -12.44
N PHE A 80 -5.22 20.76 -12.30
CA PHE A 80 -3.93 20.11 -12.45
C PHE A 80 -3.75 18.96 -11.43
N TYR A 81 -3.97 19.22 -10.15
CA TYR A 81 -3.87 18.18 -9.12
C TYR A 81 -4.90 17.05 -9.32
N ALA A 82 -6.13 17.38 -9.70
CA ALA A 82 -7.14 16.37 -10.00
C ALA A 82 -6.73 15.48 -11.19
N MET A 83 -6.13 16.05 -12.23
CA MET A 83 -5.60 15.29 -13.37
C MET A 83 -4.47 14.35 -12.93
N VAL A 84 -3.50 14.84 -12.16
CA VAL A 84 -2.38 14.03 -11.64
C VAL A 84 -2.90 12.89 -10.78
N LEU A 85 -3.82 13.17 -9.84
CA LEU A 85 -4.42 12.15 -8.99
C LEU A 85 -5.20 11.11 -9.81
N PHE A 86 -5.94 11.54 -10.84
CA PHE A 86 -6.64 10.62 -11.73
C PHE A 86 -5.67 9.68 -12.48
N ILE A 87 -4.53 10.19 -12.94
CA ILE A 87 -3.49 9.35 -13.55
C ILE A 87 -2.94 8.33 -12.54
N ILE A 88 -2.65 8.75 -11.30
CA ILE A 88 -2.18 7.84 -10.24
C ILE A 88 -3.22 6.75 -9.95
N VAL A 89 -4.50 7.12 -9.88
CA VAL A 89 -5.62 6.17 -9.72
C VAL A 89 -5.63 5.16 -10.87
N ALA A 90 -5.53 5.60 -12.11
CA ALA A 90 -5.55 4.71 -13.28
C ALA A 90 -4.35 3.74 -13.28
N ILE A 91 -3.14 4.24 -13.02
CA ILE A 91 -1.92 3.42 -12.96
C ILE A 91 -2.01 2.40 -11.82
N SER A 92 -2.33 2.85 -10.60
CA SER A 92 -2.43 1.94 -9.45
C SER A 92 -3.54 0.91 -9.62
N PHE A 93 -4.68 1.27 -10.21
CA PHE A 93 -5.74 0.33 -10.53
C PHE A 93 -5.28 -0.74 -11.53
N TYR A 94 -4.58 -0.33 -12.60
CA TYR A 94 -3.99 -1.26 -13.54
C TYR A 94 -3.01 -2.22 -12.86
N GLU A 95 -2.09 -1.70 -12.02
CA GLU A 95 -1.10 -2.52 -11.30
C GLU A 95 -1.75 -3.51 -10.34
N ILE A 96 -2.83 -3.13 -9.66
CA ILE A 96 -3.60 -4.05 -8.80
C ILE A 96 -4.14 -5.22 -9.63
N LEU A 97 -4.78 -4.92 -10.76
CA LEU A 97 -5.32 -5.96 -11.65
C LEU A 97 -4.22 -6.84 -12.24
N TYR A 98 -3.11 -6.23 -12.69
CA TYR A 98 -1.95 -6.95 -13.18
C TYR A 98 -1.40 -7.92 -12.14
N ASN A 99 -1.22 -7.46 -10.90
CA ASN A 99 -0.73 -8.30 -9.81
C ASN A 99 -1.67 -9.45 -9.50
N PHE A 100 -2.99 -9.23 -9.44
CA PHE A 100 -3.96 -10.32 -9.25
C PHE A 100 -3.95 -11.34 -10.40
N MET A 101 -3.86 -10.88 -11.65
CA MET A 101 -3.75 -11.77 -12.81
C MET A 101 -2.44 -12.58 -12.79
N TYR A 102 -1.32 -11.94 -12.50
CA TYR A 102 -0.01 -12.59 -12.41
C TYR A 102 0.03 -13.62 -11.28
N TRP A 103 -0.50 -13.26 -10.10
CA TRP A 103 -0.61 -14.12 -8.94
C TRP A 103 -1.44 -15.37 -9.24
N GLY A 104 -2.65 -15.19 -9.79
CA GLY A 104 -3.52 -16.30 -10.17
C GLY A 104 -2.89 -17.19 -11.26
N ALA A 105 -2.21 -16.60 -12.24
CA ALA A 105 -1.52 -17.34 -13.29
C ALA A 105 -0.38 -18.22 -12.75
N ILE A 106 0.37 -17.76 -11.74
CA ILE A 106 1.42 -18.56 -11.10
C ILE A 106 0.82 -19.65 -10.22
N LEU A 107 -0.12 -19.30 -9.34
CA LEU A 107 -0.75 -20.26 -8.44
C LEU A 107 -1.44 -21.40 -9.19
N SER A 108 -2.05 -21.11 -10.35
CA SER A 108 -2.67 -22.14 -11.20
C SER A 108 -1.71 -23.20 -11.76
N LYS A 109 -0.40 -22.94 -11.74
CA LYS A 109 0.63 -23.88 -12.19
C LYS A 109 1.25 -24.68 -11.04
N GLN A 110 0.99 -24.31 -9.79
CA GLN A 110 1.57 -24.97 -8.63
C GLN A 110 0.75 -26.21 -8.23
N PRO A 111 1.40 -27.27 -7.73
CA PRO A 111 0.70 -28.40 -7.13
C PRO A 111 0.02 -27.99 -5.82
N GLU A 112 -1.13 -28.59 -5.49
CA GLU A 112 -1.93 -28.21 -4.31
C GLU A 112 -1.13 -28.21 -3.00
N ALA A 113 -0.19 -29.14 -2.85
CA ALA A 113 0.67 -29.25 -1.67
C ALA A 113 1.70 -28.11 -1.50
N ALA A 114 1.86 -27.24 -2.50
CA ALA A 114 2.80 -26.12 -2.51
C ALA A 114 2.11 -24.76 -2.77
N LEU A 115 0.78 -24.68 -2.61
CA LEU A 115 0.03 -23.44 -2.76
C LEU A 115 0.30 -22.51 -1.58
N ASP A 116 1.36 -21.74 -1.69
CA ASP A 116 1.63 -20.62 -0.79
C ASP A 116 1.44 -19.28 -1.54
N PRO A 117 0.30 -18.60 -1.32
CA PRO A 117 0.04 -17.29 -1.92
C PRO A 117 1.11 -16.23 -1.62
N ASP A 118 1.75 -16.33 -0.46
CA ASP A 118 2.68 -15.33 0.05
C ASP A 118 4.08 -15.47 -0.54
N SER A 119 4.42 -16.64 -1.07
CA SER A 119 5.71 -16.94 -1.68
C SER A 119 5.91 -16.36 -3.09
N VAL A 120 4.86 -15.81 -3.71
CA VAL A 120 4.90 -15.40 -5.11
C VAL A 120 5.58 -14.04 -5.27
N ALA A 121 6.65 -13.99 -6.07
CA ALA A 121 7.37 -12.77 -6.43
C ALA A 121 7.47 -12.57 -7.94
N ASN A 122 7.43 -11.31 -8.39
CA ASN A 122 7.70 -10.96 -9.79
C ASN A 122 9.21 -10.76 -10.00
N GLY A 123 9.83 -11.64 -10.77
CA GLY A 123 11.25 -11.56 -11.12
C GLY A 123 11.58 -10.87 -12.44
N PHE A 124 10.60 -10.21 -13.09
CA PHE A 124 10.84 -9.43 -14.32
C PHE A 124 11.04 -7.95 -14.01
N PRO A 125 11.97 -7.23 -14.68
CA PRO A 125 12.89 -7.72 -15.72
C PRO A 125 14.15 -8.40 -15.18
N SER A 126 14.40 -8.35 -13.87
CA SER A 126 15.61 -8.89 -13.25
C SER A 126 15.28 -9.74 -12.04
N GLN A 127 15.91 -10.92 -11.95
CA GLN A 127 15.82 -11.78 -10.78
C GLN A 127 16.54 -11.20 -9.55
N LEU A 128 17.33 -10.13 -9.71
CA LEU A 128 18.02 -9.45 -8.61
C LEU A 128 17.06 -8.57 -7.79
N TYR A 129 16.02 -8.02 -8.44
CA TYR A 129 15.08 -7.07 -7.82
C TYR A 129 13.67 -7.60 -7.90
N GLN A 130 13.47 -8.82 -7.39
CA GLN A 130 12.14 -9.40 -7.33
C GLN A 130 11.30 -8.64 -6.31
N VAL A 131 10.03 -8.46 -6.60
CA VAL A 131 9.09 -7.84 -5.65
C VAL A 131 8.02 -8.85 -5.30
N ASN A 132 7.80 -9.05 -4.00
CA ASN A 132 6.72 -9.90 -3.53
C ASN A 132 5.36 -9.35 -4.00
N ILE A 133 4.52 -10.20 -4.58
CA ILE A 133 3.26 -9.78 -5.21
C ILE A 133 2.22 -9.34 -4.17
N VAL A 134 2.15 -10.00 -3.01
CA VAL A 134 1.23 -9.60 -1.92
C VAL A 134 1.63 -8.23 -1.39
N PHE A 135 2.93 -8.00 -1.22
CA PHE A 135 3.47 -6.69 -0.84
C PHE A 135 3.12 -5.62 -1.88
N ALA A 136 3.48 -5.83 -3.15
CA ALA A 136 3.22 -4.89 -4.24
C ALA A 136 1.74 -4.55 -4.38
N THR A 137 0.86 -5.56 -4.27
CA THR A 137 -0.58 -5.38 -4.36
C THR A 137 -1.10 -4.49 -3.23
N LYS A 138 -0.68 -4.72 -1.99
CA LYS A 138 -1.13 -3.90 -0.85
C LYS A 138 -0.59 -2.47 -0.91
N VAL A 139 0.64 -2.28 -1.39
CA VAL A 139 1.17 -0.93 -1.69
C VAL A 139 0.33 -0.26 -2.78
N GLY A 140 0.02 -0.96 -3.88
CA GLY A 140 -0.83 -0.49 -4.96
C GLY A 140 -2.22 -0.08 -4.49
N VAL A 141 -2.88 -0.92 -3.69
CA VAL A 141 -4.18 -0.63 -3.05
C VAL A 141 -4.09 0.60 -2.16
N THR A 142 -3.02 0.74 -1.38
CA THR A 142 -2.80 1.91 -0.52
C THR A 142 -2.69 3.19 -1.34
N ILE A 143 -1.87 3.19 -2.39
CA ILE A 143 -1.71 4.32 -3.31
C ILE A 143 -3.04 4.66 -3.99
N PHE A 144 -3.75 3.65 -4.50
CA PHE A 144 -5.06 3.80 -5.12
C PHE A 144 -6.06 4.46 -4.17
N ALA A 145 -6.21 3.93 -2.96
CA ALA A 145 -7.15 4.45 -1.97
C ALA A 145 -6.80 5.88 -1.54
N CYS A 146 -5.53 6.18 -1.30
CA CYS A 146 -5.06 7.52 -0.95
C CYS A 146 -5.31 8.52 -2.09
N ALA A 147 -5.01 8.15 -3.34
CA ALA A 147 -5.22 9.01 -4.51
C ALA A 147 -6.71 9.23 -4.78
N MET A 148 -7.54 8.19 -4.67
CA MET A 148 -9.00 8.29 -4.76
C MET A 148 -9.56 9.24 -3.71
N TYR A 149 -9.15 9.08 -2.44
CA TYR A 149 -9.62 9.96 -1.37
C TYR A 149 -9.18 11.41 -1.59
N ALA A 150 -7.93 11.63 -2.01
CA ALA A 150 -7.45 12.97 -2.36
C ALA A 150 -8.24 13.60 -3.51
N LEU A 151 -8.59 12.82 -4.54
CA LEU A 151 -9.36 13.29 -5.68
C LEU A 151 -10.78 13.73 -5.26
N VAL A 152 -11.41 12.95 -4.38
CA VAL A 152 -12.68 13.30 -3.73
C VAL A 152 -12.55 14.61 -2.98
N VAL A 153 -11.55 14.74 -2.09
CA VAL A 153 -11.35 15.97 -1.30
C VAL A 153 -11.16 17.20 -2.20
N ILE A 154 -10.35 17.12 -3.26
CA ILE A 154 -10.13 18.24 -4.18
C ILE A 154 -11.41 18.62 -4.95
N LYS A 155 -12.18 17.63 -5.43
CA LYS A 155 -13.41 17.90 -6.21
C LYS A 155 -14.55 18.41 -5.34
N PHE A 156 -14.77 17.84 -4.16
CA PHE A 156 -15.85 18.25 -3.26
C PHE A 156 -15.52 19.50 -2.43
N SER A 157 -14.25 19.93 -2.38
CA SER A 157 -13.88 21.25 -1.84
C SER A 157 -14.21 22.42 -2.78
N SER A 158 -14.77 22.13 -3.97
CA SER A 158 -15.19 23.11 -4.98
C SER A 158 -16.60 23.69 -4.80
N GLY A 159 -17.32 23.30 -3.74
CA GLY A 159 -18.61 23.90 -3.39
C GLY A 159 -18.43 25.28 -2.76
N LYS A 160 -19.00 26.31 -3.41
CA LYS A 160 -19.41 27.54 -2.73
C LYS A 160 -20.45 27.20 -1.66
#